data_AF-A0A9X2KV44-F1
#
_entry.id   AF-A0A9X2KV44-F1
#
_cell.length_a   1.000
_cell.length_b   1.000
_cell.length_c   1.000
_cell.angle_alpha   90.00
_cell.angle_beta   90.00
_cell.angle_gamma   90.00
#
_symmetry.space_group_name_H-M   'P 1'
#
loop_
_entity.id
_entity.type
_entity.pdbx_description
1 polymer ?
#
loop_
_entity_poly.entity_id
_entity_poly.type
_entity_poly.pdbx_seq_one_letter_code
_entity_poly.pdbx_strand_id
1 'polypeptide(L)'
;MKYWVEALLGGLLLIGVGYACYVTYWQAPADTAVANAATQVAHRPASKMATRSLTSSNSLPANTSESSSSRASRASLDKWFLLLQEYAEENPDWLARVEAYERSRGRFSDAEYDAYAHYDPPTLEAMLEGGDMLAGQVLAKRAKSAGRQDVARHYWHAAAVLGSERALRAMSSIHFESYQQARHRDDVDIAHQNKLDYFIMQNILARRGDNTPLPEQVVQELDLTLTASEHKLVQERAQNYYQLLLSQRAARGLGEFDPPQDFTPPPLKGWAPLPSSRENNR
;
A
#
# COMPACT_ATOMS: atom_id res chain seq x y z
N MET A 1 1.56 -16.55 -51.18
CA MET A 1 2.43 -15.44 -50.72
C MET A 1 1.68 -14.14 -50.44
N LYS A 2 0.74 -13.69 -51.29
CA LYS A 2 0.04 -12.40 -51.13
C LYS A 2 -0.66 -12.22 -49.76
N TYR A 3 -1.39 -13.24 -49.30
CA TYR A 3 -2.10 -13.20 -48.01
C TYR A 3 -1.20 -13.14 -46.75
N TRP A 4 0.04 -13.63 -46.85
CA TRP A 4 0.98 -13.60 -45.73
C TRP A 4 1.56 -12.21 -45.50
N VAL A 5 1.77 -11.45 -46.58
CA VAL A 5 2.27 -10.07 -46.49
C VAL A 5 1.20 -9.13 -45.92
N GLU A 6 -0.07 -9.33 -46.29
CA GLU A 6 -1.19 -8.55 -45.77
C GLU A 6 -1.46 -8.81 -44.28
N ALA A 7 -1.34 -10.06 -43.82
CA ALA A 7 -1.47 -10.40 -42.40
C ALA A 7 -0.33 -9.79 -41.55
N LEU A 8 0.90 -9.77 -42.07
CA LEU A 8 2.06 -9.24 -41.36
C LEU A 8 2.02 -7.70 -41.26
N LEU A 9 1.56 -7.02 -42.32
CA LEU A 9 1.32 -5.59 -42.31
C LEU A 9 0.19 -5.19 -41.35
N GLY A 10 -0.90 -5.97 -41.30
CA GLY A 10 -2.00 -5.75 -40.36
C GLY A 10 -1.55 -5.88 -38.89
N GLY A 11 -0.72 -6.88 -38.59
CA GLY A 11 -0.18 -7.09 -37.25
C GLY A 11 0.73 -5.95 -36.77
N LEU A 12 1.63 -5.46 -37.62
CA LEU A 12 2.52 -4.35 -37.30
C LEU A 12 1.76 -3.04 -37.05
N LEU A 13 0.67 -2.82 -37.79
CA LEU A 13 -0.15 -1.62 -37.64
C LEU A 13 -0.90 -1.61 -36.30
N LEU A 14 -1.41 -2.76 -35.85
CA LEU A 14 -2.05 -2.89 -34.53
C LEU A 14 -1.06 -2.69 -33.37
N ILE A 15 0.17 -3.21 -33.50
CA ILE A 15 1.23 -3.01 -32.51
C ILE A 15 1.62 -1.52 -32.44
N GLY A 16 1.75 -0.86 -33.59
CA GLY A 16 2.06 0.57 -33.67
C GLY A 16 0.99 1.46 -33.03
N VAL A 17 -0.29 1.18 -33.29
CA VAL A 17 -1.42 1.91 -32.66
C VAL A 17 -1.48 1.66 -31.15
N GLY A 18 -1.29 0.41 -30.70
CA GLY A 18 -1.24 0.08 -29.27
C GLY A 18 -0.10 0.79 -28.54
N TYR A 19 1.09 0.84 -29.16
CA TYR A 19 2.25 1.55 -28.61
C TYR A 19 2.04 3.07 -28.57
N ALA A 20 1.47 3.66 -29.62
CA ALA A 20 1.16 5.09 -29.65
C ALA A 20 0.14 5.48 -28.56
N CYS A 21 -0.94 4.70 -28.39
CA CYS A 21 -1.91 4.91 -27.31
C CYS A 21 -1.25 4.78 -25.92
N TYR A 22 -0.40 3.78 -25.72
CA TYR A 22 0.35 3.57 -24.48
C TYR A 22 1.25 4.77 -24.14
N VAL A 23 2.01 5.27 -25.12
CA VAL A 23 2.89 6.45 -24.93
C VAL A 23 2.06 7.71 -24.64
N THR A 24 0.96 7.96 -25.36
CA THR A 24 0.11 9.14 -25.11
C THR A 24 -0.59 9.11 -23.76
N TYR A 25 -0.95 7.91 -23.27
CA TYR A 25 -1.56 7.76 -21.95
C TYR A 25 -0.57 8.05 -20.81
N TRP A 26 0.71 7.70 -20.99
CA TRP A 26 1.75 7.92 -19.99
C TRP A 26 2.46 9.27 -20.08
N GLN A 27 2.49 9.90 -21.26
CA GLN A 27 3.13 11.20 -21.46
C GLN A 27 2.16 12.39 -21.43
N ALA A 28 0.87 12.18 -21.10
CA ALA A 28 -0.05 13.29 -20.88
C ALA A 28 0.48 14.14 -19.70
N PRO A 29 0.91 15.39 -19.95
CA PRO A 29 1.48 16.22 -18.89
C PRO A 29 0.37 16.60 -17.90
N ALA A 30 0.60 16.34 -16.62
CA ALA A 30 -0.26 16.73 -15.50
C ALA A 30 -0.37 18.27 -15.31
N ASP A 31 0.33 19.05 -16.14
CA ASP A 31 0.58 20.47 -15.90
C ASP A 31 -0.55 21.42 -16.29
N THR A 32 -1.58 20.98 -17.02
CA THR A 32 -2.69 21.88 -17.41
C THR A 32 -3.75 22.06 -16.32
N ALA A 33 -3.84 21.15 -15.34
CA ALA A 33 -4.78 21.28 -14.23
C ALA A 33 -4.22 22.11 -13.05
N VAL A 34 -2.90 22.12 -12.85
CA VAL A 34 -2.26 22.77 -11.68
C VAL A 34 -2.09 24.29 -11.87
N ALA A 35 -1.93 24.75 -13.12
CA ALA A 35 -1.76 26.18 -13.42
C ALA A 35 -2.98 27.04 -13.06
N ASN A 36 -4.19 26.47 -13.05
CA ASN A 36 -5.42 27.22 -12.72
C ASN A 36 -5.73 27.27 -11.21
N ALA A 37 -5.15 26.37 -10.40
CA ALA A 37 -5.37 26.35 -8.95
C ALA A 37 -4.43 27.30 -8.20
N ALA A 38 -3.24 27.57 -8.73
CA ALA A 38 -2.23 28.41 -8.07
C ALA A 38 -2.57 29.91 -8.08
N THR A 39 -3.44 30.38 -8.97
CA THR A 39 -3.77 31.81 -9.10
C THR A 39 -4.84 32.29 -8.11
N GLN A 40 -5.56 31.40 -7.42
CA GLN A 40 -6.66 31.80 -6.51
C GLN A 40 -6.28 31.88 -5.02
N VAL A 41 -5.07 31.50 -4.60
CA VAL A 41 -4.67 31.48 -3.18
C VAL A 41 -3.99 32.77 -2.71
N ALA A 42 -3.61 33.65 -3.62
CA ALA A 42 -2.99 34.92 -3.30
C ALA A 42 -4.04 36.01 -3.00
N HIS A 43 -4.67 35.96 -1.81
CA HIS A 43 -5.13 37.12 -1.04
C HIS A 43 -6.01 36.67 0.15
N ARG A 44 -5.39 36.42 1.32
CA ARG A 44 -6.10 36.44 2.60
C ARG A 44 -5.33 37.33 3.59
N PRO A 45 -5.91 38.45 4.06
CA PRO A 45 -5.23 39.35 4.98
C PRO A 45 -5.19 38.76 6.40
N ALA A 46 -4.06 38.99 7.07
CA ALA A 46 -3.78 38.53 8.43
C ALA A 46 -4.71 39.17 9.47
N SER A 47 -5.56 38.36 10.09
CA SER A 47 -6.35 38.73 11.26
C SER A 47 -5.52 38.53 12.54
N LYS A 48 -5.44 39.61 13.33
CA LYS A 48 -4.71 39.74 14.59
C LYS A 48 -5.19 38.71 15.63
N MET A 49 -4.26 37.91 16.15
CA MET A 49 -4.49 37.05 17.31
C MET A 49 -4.56 37.88 18.59
N ALA A 50 -5.70 37.81 19.26
CA ALA A 50 -5.88 38.32 20.63
C ALA A 50 -5.36 37.26 21.62
N THR A 51 -4.35 37.63 22.40
CA THR A 51 -3.90 36.90 23.58
C THR A 51 -4.98 36.94 24.66
N ARG A 52 -5.58 35.78 24.98
CA ARG A 52 -6.45 35.61 26.13
C ARG A 52 -5.82 34.60 27.08
N SER A 53 -5.25 35.10 28.17
CA SER A 53 -4.88 34.29 29.33
C SER A 53 -6.14 33.75 30.00
N LEU A 54 -6.20 32.44 30.16
CA LEU A 54 -7.12 31.77 31.08
C LEU A 54 -6.33 30.73 31.87
N THR A 55 -5.96 31.12 33.08
CA THR A 55 -5.65 30.23 34.20
C THR A 55 -6.93 29.50 34.60
N SER A 56 -6.99 28.20 34.41
CA SER A 56 -7.98 27.33 35.05
C SER A 56 -7.30 26.00 35.42
N SER A 57 -6.91 25.91 36.69
CA SER A 57 -6.46 24.69 37.34
C SER A 57 -7.69 23.87 37.75
N ASN A 58 -8.09 22.94 36.90
CA ASN A 58 -9.02 21.87 37.27
C ASN A 58 -8.24 20.57 37.42
N SER A 59 -8.09 20.13 38.67
CA SER A 59 -7.64 18.80 39.06
C SER A 59 -8.67 17.76 38.61
N LEU A 60 -8.31 16.97 37.59
CA LEU A 60 -9.06 15.80 37.13
C LEU A 60 -8.92 14.65 38.15
N PRO A 61 -10.01 13.95 38.50
CA PRO A 61 -9.92 12.69 39.25
C PRO A 61 -9.27 11.62 38.36
N ALA A 62 -8.29 10.90 38.90
CA ALA A 62 -7.68 9.73 38.27
C ALA A 62 -8.74 8.63 38.14
N ASN A 63 -9.41 8.59 37.00
CA ASN A 63 -10.34 7.52 36.65
C ASN A 63 -9.55 6.33 36.11
N THR A 64 -8.87 5.61 37.00
CA THR A 64 -8.23 4.32 36.72
C THR A 64 -9.28 3.22 36.68
N SER A 65 -10.16 3.28 35.70
CA SER A 65 -10.91 2.12 35.22
C SER A 65 -10.13 1.53 34.04
N GLU A 66 -8.97 0.92 34.31
CA GLU A 66 -8.35 -0.01 33.36
C GLU A 66 -9.40 -1.10 33.10
N SER A 67 -10.08 -0.99 31.96
CA SER A 67 -11.04 -1.96 31.47
C SER A 67 -10.46 -3.36 31.60
N SER A 68 -11.18 -4.28 32.22
CA SER A 68 -10.81 -5.70 32.38
C SER A 68 -10.45 -6.37 31.05
N SER A 69 -10.95 -5.85 29.92
CA SER A 69 -10.56 -6.28 28.57
C SER A 69 -9.09 -5.99 28.22
N SER A 70 -8.52 -4.88 28.73
CA SER A 70 -7.13 -4.50 28.47
C SER A 70 -6.13 -5.38 29.23
N ARG A 71 -6.48 -5.82 30.44
CA ARG A 71 -5.66 -6.75 31.24
C ARG A 71 -5.62 -8.16 30.65
N ALA A 72 -6.77 -8.66 30.20
CA ALA A 72 -6.86 -9.96 29.52
C ALA A 72 -6.09 -9.95 28.18
N SER A 73 -6.12 -8.83 27.45
CA SER A 73 -5.36 -8.66 26.20
C SER A 73 -3.85 -8.56 26.40
N ARG A 74 -3.37 -7.98 27.51
CA ARG A 74 -1.93 -7.94 27.82
C ARG A 74 -1.40 -9.33 28.21
N ALA A 75 -2.13 -10.04 29.06
CA ALA A 75 -1.75 -11.40 29.48
C ALA A 75 -1.71 -12.40 28.32
N SER A 76 -2.55 -12.24 27.29
CA SER A 76 -2.52 -13.09 26.10
C SER A 76 -1.33 -12.77 25.17
N LEU A 77 -0.91 -11.51 25.09
CA LEU A 77 0.27 -11.10 24.32
C LEU A 77 1.58 -11.56 24.99
N ASP A 78 1.67 -11.46 26.32
CA ASP A 78 2.85 -11.91 27.07
C ASP A 78 3.05 -13.43 26.90
N LYS A 79 1.95 -14.21 26.96
CA LYS A 79 1.99 -15.65 26.68
C LYS A 79 2.41 -15.95 25.24
N TRP A 80 1.96 -15.14 24.28
CA TRP A 80 2.36 -15.26 22.87
C TRP A 80 3.85 -15.03 22.67
N PHE A 81 4.39 -13.99 23.32
CA PHE A 81 5.80 -13.66 23.23
C PHE A 81 6.68 -14.76 23.83
N LEU A 82 6.27 -15.33 24.97
CA LEU A 82 6.95 -16.47 25.60
C LEU A 82 6.94 -17.71 24.71
N LEU A 83 5.82 -18.03 24.06
CA LEU A 83 5.73 -19.17 23.14
C LEU A 83 6.56 -18.97 21.87
N LEU A 84 6.63 -17.74 21.34
CA LEU A 84 7.50 -17.42 20.21
C LEU A 84 8.98 -17.50 20.60
N GLN A 85 9.33 -17.07 21.80
CA GLN A 85 10.68 -17.18 22.32
C GLN A 85 11.10 -18.64 22.50
N GLU A 86 10.27 -19.46 23.16
CA GLU A 86 10.51 -20.90 23.34
C GLU A 86 10.67 -21.61 21.98
N TYR A 87 9.80 -21.30 21.02
CA TYR A 87 9.91 -21.85 19.68
C TYR A 87 11.18 -21.41 18.94
N ALA A 88 11.59 -20.14 19.08
CA ALA A 88 12.82 -19.62 18.49
C ALA A 88 14.08 -20.25 19.11
N GLU A 89 14.06 -20.55 20.40
CA GLU A 89 15.14 -21.28 21.08
C GLU A 89 15.25 -22.73 20.58
N GLU A 90 14.12 -23.40 20.33
CA GLU A 90 14.08 -24.75 19.74
C GLU A 90 14.43 -24.78 18.24
N ASN A 91 14.28 -23.65 17.54
CA ASN A 91 14.45 -23.54 16.10
C ASN A 91 15.35 -22.33 15.77
N PRO A 92 16.67 -22.43 15.96
CA PRO A 92 17.58 -21.28 15.83
C PRO A 92 17.54 -20.62 14.44
N ASP A 93 17.25 -21.40 13.39
CA ASP A 93 17.13 -20.88 12.01
C ASP A 93 15.78 -20.20 11.74
N TRP A 94 14.80 -20.33 12.63
CA TRP A 94 13.45 -19.79 12.42
C TRP A 94 13.46 -18.27 12.32
N LEU A 95 14.20 -17.58 13.18
CA LEU A 95 14.32 -16.12 13.11
C LEU A 95 14.87 -15.66 11.76
N ALA A 96 15.93 -16.32 11.27
CA ALA A 96 16.50 -16.04 9.95
C ALA A 96 15.48 -16.29 8.81
N ARG A 97 14.64 -17.34 8.92
CA ARG A 97 13.56 -17.59 7.96
C ARG A 97 12.47 -16.53 8.01
N VAL A 98 12.08 -16.06 9.20
CA VAL A 98 11.12 -14.97 9.38
C VAL A 98 11.70 -13.68 8.79
N GLU A 99 12.94 -13.34 9.08
CA GLU A 99 13.58 -12.16 8.51
C GLU A 99 13.69 -12.24 6.98
N ALA A 100 14.10 -13.39 6.43
CA ALA A 100 14.12 -13.61 4.99
C ALA A 100 12.71 -13.49 4.38
N TYR A 101 11.69 -14.04 5.06
CA TYR A 101 10.30 -13.91 4.69
C TYR A 101 9.87 -12.43 4.65
N GLU A 102 10.00 -11.70 5.75
CA GLU A 102 9.64 -10.29 5.87
C GLU A 102 10.37 -9.42 4.81
N ARG A 103 11.67 -9.65 4.62
CA ARG A 103 12.47 -8.98 3.58
C ARG A 103 11.97 -9.29 2.17
N SER A 104 11.60 -10.54 1.89
CA SER A 104 11.02 -10.93 0.58
C SER A 104 9.69 -10.24 0.30
N ARG A 105 8.97 -9.81 1.35
CA ARG A 105 7.75 -9.00 1.27
C ARG A 105 8.03 -7.50 1.23
N GLY A 106 9.30 -7.10 1.26
CA GLY A 106 9.69 -5.70 1.29
C GLY A 106 9.42 -5.00 2.62
N ARG A 107 9.37 -5.76 3.71
CA ARG A 107 9.33 -5.24 5.08
C ARG A 107 10.76 -5.16 5.59
N PHE A 108 11.25 -3.93 5.72
CA PHE A 108 12.61 -3.61 6.13
C PHE A 108 12.57 -2.84 7.44
N SER A 109 13.60 -3.05 8.25
CA SER A 109 13.84 -2.29 9.49
C SER A 109 14.23 -0.85 9.19
N ASP A 110 14.09 0.04 10.18
CA ASP A 110 14.49 1.45 10.02
C ASP A 110 16.01 1.59 9.79
N ALA A 111 16.82 0.73 10.43
CA ALA A 111 18.27 0.70 10.20
C ALA A 111 18.64 0.41 8.74
N GLU A 112 17.85 -0.41 8.05
CA GLU A 112 18.04 -0.66 6.61
C GLU A 112 17.65 0.55 5.76
N TYR A 113 16.61 1.30 6.13
CA TYR A 113 16.30 2.55 5.46
C TYR A 113 17.40 3.60 5.65
N ASP A 114 17.96 3.68 6.86
CA ASP A 114 19.03 4.62 7.20
C ASP A 114 20.31 4.32 6.41
N ALA A 115 20.58 3.03 6.16
CA ALA A 115 21.68 2.61 5.28
C ALA A 115 21.54 3.15 3.85
N TYR A 116 20.34 3.56 3.41
CA TYR A 116 20.10 4.13 2.07
C TYR A 116 20.05 5.66 2.07
N ALA A 117 20.12 6.29 3.25
CA ALA A 117 19.96 7.74 3.40
C ALA A 117 21.00 8.55 2.61
N HIS A 118 22.19 7.97 2.37
CA HIS A 118 23.31 8.65 1.72
C HIS A 118 23.41 8.42 0.20
N TYR A 119 22.69 7.45 -0.37
CA TYR A 119 22.68 7.25 -1.82
C TYR A 119 21.96 8.39 -2.53
N ASP A 120 22.52 8.84 -3.64
CA ASP A 120 21.90 9.82 -4.52
C ASP A 120 20.75 9.19 -5.34
N PRO A 121 19.84 10.00 -5.91
CA PRO A 121 18.72 9.46 -6.68
C PRO A 121 19.14 8.56 -7.86
N PRO A 122 20.16 8.90 -8.69
CA PRO A 122 20.60 8.01 -9.77
C PRO A 122 21.09 6.64 -9.29
N THR A 123 21.81 6.59 -8.17
CA THR A 123 22.26 5.31 -7.59
C THR A 123 21.05 4.47 -7.14
N LEU A 124 20.09 5.10 -6.44
CA LEU A 124 18.88 4.40 -6.01
C LEU A 124 18.03 3.91 -7.19
N GLU A 125 17.98 4.66 -8.29
CA GLU A 125 17.28 4.24 -9.51
C GLU A 125 17.95 3.02 -10.14
N ALA A 126 19.28 3.02 -10.25
CA ALA A 126 20.03 1.87 -10.74
C ALA A 126 19.84 0.63 -9.85
N MET A 127 19.80 0.81 -8.52
CA MET A 127 19.50 -0.29 -7.58
C MET A 127 18.08 -0.84 -7.78
N LEU A 128 17.08 0.05 -7.93
CA LEU A 128 15.70 -0.34 -8.20
C LEU A 128 15.55 -1.09 -9.53
N GLU A 129 16.26 -0.65 -10.58
CA GLU A 129 16.35 -1.36 -11.86
C GLU A 129 16.99 -2.74 -11.69
N GLY A 130 18.01 -2.85 -10.83
CA GLY A 130 18.64 -4.10 -10.42
C GLY A 130 17.79 -5.03 -9.55
N GLY A 131 16.54 -4.65 -9.23
CA GLY A 131 15.62 -5.46 -8.43
C GLY A 131 15.62 -5.14 -6.94
N ASP A 132 16.31 -4.09 -6.51
CA ASP A 132 16.28 -3.63 -5.12
C ASP A 132 14.99 -2.86 -4.82
N MET A 133 14.03 -3.56 -4.23
CA MET A 133 12.76 -2.93 -3.90
C MET A 133 12.89 -1.87 -2.79
N LEU A 134 13.87 -1.97 -1.88
CA LEU A 134 14.07 -0.98 -0.80
C LEU A 134 14.48 0.37 -1.39
N ALA A 135 15.34 0.37 -2.41
CA ALA A 135 15.71 1.58 -3.14
C ALA A 135 14.48 2.32 -3.70
N GLY A 136 13.53 1.59 -4.29
CA GLY A 136 12.26 2.15 -4.75
C GLY A 136 11.41 2.74 -3.62
N GLN A 137 11.36 2.09 -2.46
CA GLN A 137 10.63 2.63 -1.31
C GLN A 137 11.28 3.92 -0.77
N VAL A 138 12.61 4.01 -0.77
CA VAL A 138 13.35 5.22 -0.37
C VAL A 138 13.08 6.37 -1.34
N LEU A 139 13.18 6.11 -2.65
CA LEU A 139 12.86 7.09 -3.70
C LEU A 139 11.42 7.59 -3.56
N ALA A 140 10.46 6.70 -3.34
CA ALA A 140 9.06 7.05 -3.17
C ALA A 140 8.81 7.91 -1.92
N LYS A 141 9.43 7.56 -0.78
CA LYS A 141 9.37 8.37 0.45
C LYS A 141 9.94 9.78 0.21
N ARG A 142 11.12 9.88 -0.40
CA ARG A 142 11.76 11.19 -0.71
C ARG A 142 10.90 12.03 -1.64
N ALA A 143 10.31 11.42 -2.67
CA ALA A 143 9.38 12.10 -3.58
C ALA A 143 8.13 12.60 -2.85
N LYS A 144 7.51 11.78 -1.98
CA LYS A 144 6.35 12.18 -1.16
C LYS A 144 6.71 13.36 -0.25
N SER A 145 7.84 13.29 0.45
CA SER A 145 8.33 14.38 1.34
C SER A 145 8.61 15.68 0.59
N ALA A 146 9.01 15.61 -0.68
CA ALA A 146 9.21 16.77 -1.54
C ALA A 146 7.90 17.29 -2.19
N GLY A 147 6.73 16.76 -1.82
CA GLY A 147 5.44 17.14 -2.41
C GLY A 147 5.22 16.64 -3.84
N ARG A 148 6.10 15.77 -4.36
CA ARG A 148 6.02 15.21 -5.73
C ARG A 148 5.25 13.89 -5.71
N GLN A 149 3.94 13.98 -5.48
CA GLN A 149 3.07 12.81 -5.29
C GLN A 149 3.06 11.85 -6.49
N ASP A 150 3.07 12.36 -7.72
CA ASP A 150 3.07 11.53 -8.93
C ASP A 150 4.35 10.70 -9.06
N VAL A 151 5.49 11.35 -8.78
CA VAL A 151 6.79 10.68 -8.75
C VAL A 151 6.84 9.63 -7.63
N ALA A 152 6.25 9.92 -6.47
CA ALA A 152 6.14 8.94 -5.39
C ALA A 152 5.31 7.72 -5.80
N ARG A 153 4.16 7.92 -6.46
CA ARG A 153 3.33 6.84 -6.98
C ARG A 153 4.08 5.97 -8.00
N HIS A 154 4.86 6.59 -8.88
CA HIS A 154 5.70 5.85 -9.83
C HIS A 154 6.68 4.89 -9.12
N TYR A 155 7.44 5.37 -8.14
CA TYR A 155 8.39 4.52 -7.42
C TYR A 155 7.72 3.49 -6.50
N TRP A 156 6.57 3.82 -5.88
CA TRP A 156 5.78 2.81 -5.15
C TRP A 156 5.30 1.71 -6.09
N HIS A 157 4.84 2.06 -7.29
CA HIS A 157 4.42 1.06 -8.28
C HIS A 157 5.60 0.15 -8.69
N ALA A 158 6.76 0.74 -9.00
CA ALA A 158 7.96 -0.03 -9.32
C ALA A 158 8.38 -0.98 -8.17
N ALA A 159 8.36 -0.53 -6.92
CA ALA A 159 8.63 -1.38 -5.77
C ALA A 159 7.55 -2.46 -5.56
N ALA A 160 6.28 -2.18 -5.85
CA ALA A 160 5.19 -3.14 -5.77
C ALA A 160 5.35 -4.26 -6.82
N VAL A 161 5.79 -3.93 -8.04
CA VAL A 161 6.18 -4.93 -9.06
C VAL A 161 7.24 -5.86 -8.49
N LEU A 162 8.24 -5.35 -7.76
CA LEU A 162 9.28 -6.19 -7.16
C LEU A 162 8.81 -7.04 -5.97
N GLY A 163 7.58 -6.87 -5.49
CA GLY A 163 7.06 -7.66 -4.36
C GLY A 163 6.92 -6.89 -3.06
N SER A 164 7.17 -5.58 -3.04
CA SER A 164 6.99 -4.79 -1.82
C SER A 164 5.51 -4.71 -1.43
N GLU A 165 5.15 -5.38 -0.33
CA GLU A 165 3.87 -5.18 0.36
C GLU A 165 3.75 -3.75 0.86
N ARG A 166 4.84 -3.20 1.41
CA ARG A 166 4.83 -1.84 1.95
C ARG A 166 4.49 -0.80 0.88
N ALA A 167 4.91 -1.02 -0.36
CA ALA A 167 4.55 -0.16 -1.47
C ALA A 167 3.05 -0.25 -1.82
N LEU A 168 2.47 -1.45 -1.85
CA LEU A 168 1.02 -1.64 -2.02
C LEU A 168 0.23 -0.95 -0.90
N ARG A 169 0.67 -1.08 0.35
CA ARG A 169 0.08 -0.38 1.50
C ARG A 169 0.19 1.13 1.34
N ALA A 170 1.35 1.65 0.95
CA ALA A 170 1.55 3.08 0.73
C ALA A 170 0.61 3.63 -0.35
N MET A 171 0.43 2.91 -1.47
CA MET A 171 -0.52 3.29 -2.51
C MET A 171 -1.97 3.27 -1.99
N SER A 172 -2.34 2.24 -1.21
CA SER A 172 -3.65 2.19 -0.55
C SER A 172 -3.86 3.40 0.39
N SER A 173 -2.88 3.71 1.24
CA SER A 173 -2.94 4.89 2.13
C SER A 173 -3.07 6.20 1.36
N ILE A 174 -2.41 6.35 0.21
CA ILE A 174 -2.55 7.54 -0.63
C ILE A 174 -4.00 7.71 -1.12
N HIS A 175 -4.65 6.64 -1.57
CA HIS A 175 -6.05 6.69 -1.98
C HIS A 175 -6.98 6.99 -0.80
N PHE A 176 -6.69 6.42 0.38
CA PHE A 176 -7.46 6.70 1.59
C PHE A 176 -7.31 8.15 2.10
N GLU A 177 -6.09 8.70 2.07
CA GLU A 177 -5.82 10.11 2.35
C GLU A 177 -6.58 11.01 1.36
N SER A 178 -6.53 10.68 0.07
CA SER A 178 -7.20 11.44 -1.00
C SER A 178 -8.72 11.38 -0.90
N TYR A 179 -9.27 10.22 -0.50
CA TYR A 179 -10.69 10.03 -0.21
C TYR A 179 -11.17 11.00 0.89
N GLN A 180 -10.45 11.03 2.02
CA GLN A 180 -10.80 11.92 3.13
C GLN A 180 -10.72 13.39 2.72
N GLN A 181 -9.67 13.77 2.01
CA GLN A 181 -9.51 15.14 1.52
C GLN A 181 -10.63 15.56 0.56
N ALA A 182 -11.03 14.68 -0.37
CA ALA A 182 -12.13 14.94 -1.30
C ALA A 182 -13.48 15.06 -0.56
N ARG A 183 -13.74 14.19 0.43
CA ARG A 183 -14.92 14.32 1.30
C ARG A 183 -14.97 15.64 2.05
N HIS A 184 -13.85 16.10 2.60
CA HIS A 184 -13.80 17.40 3.28
C HIS A 184 -14.03 18.60 2.34
N ARG A 185 -13.90 18.41 1.03
CA ARG A 185 -14.16 19.43 0.00
C ARG A 185 -15.51 19.25 -0.68
N ASP A 186 -16.34 18.32 -0.22
CA ASP A 186 -17.61 17.92 -0.84
C ASP A 186 -17.47 17.49 -2.32
N ASP A 187 -16.30 16.99 -2.71
CA ASP A 187 -16.05 16.45 -4.06
C ASP A 187 -16.42 14.96 -4.09
N VAL A 188 -17.69 14.70 -4.33
CA VAL A 188 -18.30 13.35 -4.24
C VAL A 188 -17.67 12.38 -5.24
N ASP A 189 -17.40 12.82 -6.46
CA ASP A 189 -16.89 11.96 -7.53
C ASP A 189 -15.44 11.54 -7.26
N ILE A 190 -14.58 12.49 -6.85
CA ILE A 190 -13.19 12.20 -6.50
C ILE A 190 -13.12 11.35 -5.23
N ALA A 191 -13.99 11.61 -4.25
CA ALA A 191 -14.10 10.77 -3.06
C ALA A 191 -14.50 9.34 -3.46
N HIS A 192 -15.56 9.18 -4.25
CA HIS A 192 -16.04 7.86 -4.68
C HIS A 192 -14.94 7.07 -5.40
N GLN A 193 -14.26 7.68 -6.36
CA GLN A 193 -13.17 7.04 -7.11
C GLN A 193 -12.01 6.61 -6.19
N ASN A 194 -11.58 7.46 -5.26
CA ASN A 194 -10.52 7.10 -4.31
C ASN A 194 -10.94 6.02 -3.30
N LYS A 195 -12.21 5.98 -2.90
CA LYS A 195 -12.76 4.87 -2.10
C LYS A 195 -12.59 3.54 -2.84
N LEU A 196 -12.97 3.50 -4.13
CA LEU A 196 -12.82 2.30 -4.95
C LEU A 196 -11.36 1.89 -5.11
N ASP A 197 -10.47 2.83 -5.41
CA ASP A 197 -9.04 2.56 -5.59
C ASP A 197 -8.36 2.07 -4.31
N TYR A 198 -8.76 2.61 -3.16
CA TYR A 198 -8.36 2.09 -1.85
C TYR A 198 -8.71 0.59 -1.72
N PHE A 199 -9.96 0.22 -2.00
CA PHE A 199 -10.41 -1.17 -1.90
C PHE A 199 -9.82 -2.10 -2.96
N ILE A 200 -9.45 -1.57 -4.13
CA ILE A 200 -8.69 -2.32 -5.14
C ILE A 200 -7.33 -2.72 -4.58
N MET A 201 -6.60 -1.79 -3.96
CA MET A 201 -5.30 -2.08 -3.33
C MET A 201 -5.44 -3.06 -2.16
N GLN A 202 -6.49 -2.94 -1.35
CA GLN A 202 -6.76 -3.89 -0.26
C GLN A 202 -7.06 -5.31 -0.77
N ASN A 203 -7.78 -5.44 -1.89
CA ASN A 203 -8.00 -6.76 -2.53
C ASN A 203 -6.70 -7.39 -3.01
N ILE A 204 -5.77 -6.59 -3.55
CA ILE A 204 -4.45 -7.07 -3.99
C ILE A 204 -3.64 -7.56 -2.78
N LEU A 205 -3.60 -6.76 -1.70
CA LEU A 205 -2.95 -7.15 -0.44
C LEU A 205 -3.55 -8.45 0.11
N ALA A 206 -4.88 -8.57 0.11
CA ALA A 206 -5.57 -9.77 0.61
C ALA A 206 -5.25 -11.03 -0.21
N ARG A 207 -5.18 -10.93 -1.53
CA ARG A 207 -4.77 -12.05 -2.41
C ARG A 207 -3.37 -12.55 -2.08
N ARG A 208 -2.49 -11.64 -1.66
CA ARG A 208 -1.12 -11.95 -1.25
C ARG A 208 -1.03 -12.48 0.19
N GLY A 209 -2.10 -12.43 0.98
CA GLY A 209 -2.07 -12.76 2.41
C GLY A 209 -1.64 -11.59 3.31
N ASP A 210 -1.55 -10.37 2.78
CA ASP A 210 -1.12 -9.15 3.48
C ASP A 210 -2.29 -8.30 3.98
N ASN A 211 -3.49 -8.87 4.10
CA ASN A 211 -4.65 -8.08 4.51
C ASN A 211 -4.52 -7.60 5.95
N THR A 212 -4.81 -6.33 6.20
CA THR A 212 -5.06 -5.81 7.54
C THR A 212 -6.42 -5.14 7.49
N PRO A 213 -7.49 -5.85 7.89
CA PRO A 213 -8.83 -5.28 7.84
C PRO A 213 -8.89 -4.02 8.69
N LEU A 214 -9.60 -3.00 8.20
CA LEU A 214 -9.92 -1.84 9.01
C LEU A 214 -10.85 -2.25 10.16
N PRO A 215 -10.73 -1.62 11.34
CA PRO A 215 -11.72 -1.76 12.39
C PRO A 215 -13.10 -1.37 11.88
N GLU A 216 -14.15 -2.09 12.29
CA GLU A 216 -15.53 -1.86 11.85
C GLU A 216 -15.99 -0.42 12.14
N GLN A 217 -15.56 0.15 13.27
CA GLN A 217 -15.86 1.54 13.63
C GLN A 217 -15.33 2.53 12.59
N VAL A 218 -14.11 2.32 12.08
CA VAL A 218 -13.50 3.16 11.04
C VAL A 218 -14.26 3.03 9.73
N VAL A 219 -14.72 1.81 9.39
CA VAL A 219 -15.53 1.57 8.19
C VAL A 219 -16.85 2.33 8.25
N GLN A 220 -17.51 2.33 9.41
CA GLN A 220 -18.78 3.03 9.62
C GLN A 220 -18.61 4.55 9.66
N GLU A 221 -17.67 5.06 10.46
CA GLU A 221 -17.42 6.51 10.62
C GLU A 221 -17.04 7.17 9.29
N LEU A 222 -16.25 6.46 8.49
CA LEU A 222 -15.75 6.98 7.22
C LEU A 222 -16.58 6.54 6.02
N ASP A 223 -17.79 6.01 6.21
CA ASP A 223 -18.67 5.55 5.11
C ASP A 223 -17.92 4.76 4.01
N LEU A 224 -17.12 3.79 4.46
CA LEU A 224 -16.35 2.91 3.57
C LEU A 224 -17.18 1.71 3.12
N THR A 225 -18.50 1.80 3.19
CA THR A 225 -19.38 0.72 2.74
C THR A 225 -19.40 0.67 1.21
N LEU A 226 -19.37 -0.54 0.66
CA LEU A 226 -19.49 -0.80 -0.77
C LEU A 226 -20.84 -1.44 -1.04
N THR A 227 -21.53 -0.94 -2.06
CA THR A 227 -22.67 -1.60 -2.66
C THR A 227 -22.25 -2.91 -3.35
N ALA A 228 -23.22 -3.78 -3.65
CA ALA A 228 -22.95 -5.03 -4.36
C ALA A 228 -22.30 -4.81 -5.75
N SER A 229 -22.70 -3.75 -6.46
CA SER A 229 -22.12 -3.40 -7.76
C SER A 229 -20.67 -2.90 -7.62
N GLU A 230 -20.38 -2.07 -6.61
CA GLU A 230 -19.02 -1.61 -6.32
C GLU A 230 -18.11 -2.77 -5.91
N HIS A 231 -18.61 -3.74 -5.11
CA HIS A 231 -17.85 -4.95 -4.77
C HIS A 231 -17.40 -5.71 -6.02
N LYS A 232 -18.31 -5.93 -6.99
CA LYS A 232 -17.97 -6.59 -8.25
C LYS A 232 -16.94 -5.79 -9.05
N LEU A 233 -17.13 -4.47 -9.14
CA LEU A 233 -16.21 -3.56 -9.83
C LEU A 233 -14.80 -3.58 -9.22
N VAL A 234 -14.71 -3.51 -7.88
CA VAL A 234 -13.44 -3.58 -7.14
C VAL A 234 -12.74 -4.90 -7.41
N GLN A 235 -13.46 -6.03 -7.36
CA GLN A 235 -12.88 -7.35 -7.61
C GLN A 235 -12.32 -7.47 -9.03
N GLU A 236 -13.06 -7.00 -10.03
CA GLU A 236 -12.65 -7.01 -11.44
C GLU A 236 -11.41 -6.13 -11.66
N ARG A 237 -11.45 -4.87 -11.19
CA ARG A 237 -10.32 -3.95 -11.32
C ARG A 237 -9.09 -4.44 -10.56
N ALA A 238 -9.25 -5.00 -9.37
CA ALA A 238 -8.16 -5.59 -8.60
C ALA A 238 -7.56 -6.80 -9.30
N GLN A 239 -8.37 -7.66 -9.93
CA GLN A 239 -7.86 -8.75 -10.76
C GLN A 239 -7.02 -8.21 -11.92
N ASN A 240 -7.51 -7.22 -12.66
CA ASN A 240 -6.78 -6.64 -13.80
C ASN A 240 -5.47 -6.00 -13.35
N TYR A 241 -5.48 -5.26 -12.25
CA TYR A 241 -4.27 -4.65 -11.71
C TYR A 241 -3.27 -5.68 -11.18
N TYR A 242 -3.75 -6.76 -10.57
CA TYR A 242 -2.90 -7.88 -10.14
C TYR A 242 -2.22 -8.55 -11.35
N GLN A 243 -2.96 -8.79 -12.44
CA GLN A 243 -2.39 -9.32 -13.68
C GLN A 243 -1.40 -8.36 -14.33
N LEU A 244 -1.65 -7.05 -14.26
CA LEU A 244 -0.68 -6.04 -14.70
C LEU A 244 0.63 -6.17 -13.91
N LEU A 245 0.57 -6.26 -12.58
CA LEU A 245 1.76 -6.42 -11.74
C LEU A 245 2.52 -7.73 -12.07
N LEU A 246 1.79 -8.84 -12.25
CA LEU A 246 2.38 -10.12 -12.66
C LEU A 246 3.05 -10.05 -14.04
N SER A 247 2.42 -9.39 -15.02
CA SER A 247 3.01 -9.24 -16.35
C SER A 247 4.31 -8.43 -16.31
N GLN A 248 4.36 -7.37 -15.49
CA GLN A 248 5.54 -6.54 -15.30
C GLN A 248 6.65 -7.30 -14.55
N ARG A 249 6.29 -8.19 -13.63
CA ARG A 249 7.23 -9.11 -12.97
C ARG A 249 7.82 -10.11 -13.95
N ALA A 250 6.98 -10.78 -14.73
CA ALA A 250 7.41 -11.76 -15.73
C ALA A 250 8.37 -11.13 -16.75
N ALA A 251 8.10 -9.89 -17.18
CA ALA A 251 8.99 -9.13 -18.06
C ALA A 251 10.39 -8.86 -17.46
N ARG A 252 10.53 -8.93 -16.13
CA ARG A 252 11.79 -8.79 -15.39
C ARG A 252 12.40 -10.15 -15.00
N GLY A 253 11.86 -11.27 -15.48
CA GLY A 253 12.29 -12.61 -15.09
C GLY A 253 11.91 -12.99 -13.66
N LEU A 254 11.00 -12.24 -13.03
CA LEU A 254 10.49 -12.55 -11.70
C LEU A 254 9.26 -13.48 -11.81
N GLY A 255 9.13 -14.42 -10.87
CA GLY A 255 7.96 -15.29 -10.76
C GLY A 255 6.71 -14.58 -10.23
N GLU A 256 5.69 -15.37 -9.89
CA GLU A 256 4.48 -14.86 -9.24
C GLU A 256 4.78 -14.23 -7.86
N PHE A 257 3.76 -13.62 -7.24
CA PHE A 257 3.83 -13.23 -5.85
C PHE A 257 3.62 -14.46 -4.96
N ASP A 258 4.54 -15.43 -5.03
CA ASP A 258 4.42 -16.63 -4.22
C ASP A 258 4.59 -16.30 -2.73
N PRO A 259 3.74 -16.82 -1.84
CA PRO A 259 4.19 -17.04 -0.48
C PRO A 259 5.31 -18.09 -0.56
N PRO A 260 6.46 -17.93 0.11
CA PRO A 260 7.41 -19.03 0.22
C PRO A 260 6.66 -20.24 0.77
N GLN A 261 6.68 -21.33 0.00
CA GLN A 261 5.86 -22.53 0.23
C GLN A 261 6.17 -23.21 1.57
N ASP A 262 7.24 -22.78 2.24
CA ASP A 262 7.76 -23.37 3.47
C ASP A 262 7.45 -22.55 4.73
N PHE A 263 6.84 -21.36 4.64
CA PHE A 263 6.46 -20.60 5.84
C PHE A 263 5.09 -21.04 6.35
N THR A 264 5.02 -22.24 6.91
CA THR A 264 3.92 -22.61 7.81
C THR A 264 4.31 -22.11 9.19
N PRO A 265 3.59 -21.14 9.80
CA PRO A 265 3.84 -20.81 11.20
C PRO A 265 3.72 -22.08 12.03
N PRO A 266 4.58 -22.28 13.04
CA PRO A 266 4.59 -23.53 13.77
C PRO A 266 3.21 -23.87 14.33
N PRO A 267 2.82 -25.15 14.32
CA PRO A 267 1.62 -25.56 15.03
C PRO A 267 1.84 -25.30 16.52
N LEU A 268 1.33 -24.19 17.02
CA LEU A 268 1.36 -23.88 18.45
C LEU A 268 0.56 -24.95 19.18
N LYS A 269 1.23 -25.79 19.95
CA LYS A 269 0.64 -26.92 20.67
C LYS A 269 -0.43 -26.39 21.64
N GLY A 270 -1.70 -26.73 21.41
CA GLY A 270 -2.84 -26.25 22.19
C GLY A 270 -3.56 -25.02 21.61
N TRP A 271 -3.19 -24.57 20.41
CA TRP A 271 -3.92 -23.56 19.65
C TRP A 271 -4.72 -24.24 18.54
N ALA A 272 -6.04 -24.14 18.59
CA ALA A 272 -6.85 -24.39 17.40
C ALA A 272 -6.50 -23.28 16.40
N PRO A 273 -6.18 -23.60 15.12
CA PRO A 273 -6.00 -22.57 14.12
C PRO A 273 -7.23 -21.66 14.14
N LEU A 274 -7.03 -20.34 14.11
CA LEU A 274 -8.13 -19.42 13.82
C LEU A 274 -8.81 -19.95 12.55
N PRO A 275 -10.14 -20.15 12.55
CA PRO A 275 -10.84 -20.75 11.42
C PRO A 275 -10.39 -20.03 10.16
N SER A 276 -9.74 -20.77 9.27
CA SER A 276 -9.15 -20.18 8.08
C SER A 276 -10.28 -19.49 7.31
N SER A 277 -10.07 -18.27 6.84
CA SER A 277 -11.08 -17.52 6.07
C SER A 277 -11.52 -18.23 4.77
N ARG A 278 -10.90 -19.37 4.43
CA ARG A 278 -11.34 -20.27 3.37
C ARG A 278 -12.54 -21.15 3.74
N GLU A 279 -12.85 -21.35 5.01
CA GLU A 279 -13.98 -22.19 5.42
C GLU A 279 -15.33 -21.46 5.46
N ASN A 280 -15.34 -20.12 5.46
CA ASN A 280 -16.57 -19.32 5.46
C ASN A 280 -17.12 -18.97 4.06
N ASN A 281 -16.54 -19.51 2.99
CA ASN A 281 -16.98 -19.32 1.60
C ASN A 281 -17.34 -20.65 0.90
N ARG A 282 -17.79 -21.65 1.66
CA ARG A 282 -18.41 -22.87 1.11
C ARG A 282 -19.88 -22.94 1.47
#